data_AF-A0A8T4UUI4-F1
#
_entry.id   AF-A0A8T4UUI4-F1
#
_cell.length_a   1.000
_cell.length_b   1.000
_cell.length_c   1.000
_cell.angle_alpha   90.00
_cell.angle_beta   90.00
_cell.angle_gamma   90.00
#
_symmetry.space_group_name_H-M   'P 1'
#
loop_
_entity.id
_entity.type
_entity.pdbx_description
1 polymer ?
#
loop_
_entity_poly.entity_id
_entity_poly.type
_entity_poly.pdbx_seq_one_letter_code
_entity_poly.pdbx_strand_id
1 'polypeptide(L)'
;MNTTKLQPKTSIETKGVKEEREGNLPEKKFRAGAISATIWLNKGQLASGLESEYRTISIERNYTDKEGKWHSNNSLRINDLPKARLVLDRAYEFLLLQEQDLFKGGM
;
A
#
# COMPACT_ATOMS: atom_id res chain seq x y z
N MET A 1 23.78 -33.98 -51.08
CA MET A 1 22.90 -32.87 -51.49
C MET A 1 21.56 -33.05 -50.80
N ASN A 2 21.21 -32.14 -49.89
CA ASN A 2 19.86 -31.62 -49.69
C ASN A 2 19.90 -30.54 -48.59
N THR A 3 19.63 -29.33 -49.04
CA THR A 3 19.32 -28.13 -48.26
C THR A 3 17.89 -28.21 -47.73
N THR A 4 17.61 -27.70 -46.52
CA THR A 4 16.54 -26.71 -46.24
C THR A 4 16.55 -26.28 -44.76
N LYS A 5 16.77 -24.96 -44.61
CA LYS A 5 16.51 -23.95 -43.57
C LYS A 5 15.75 -24.36 -42.28
N LEU A 6 16.15 -23.75 -41.15
CA LEU A 6 15.43 -22.66 -40.45
C LEU A 6 16.13 -22.34 -39.10
N GLN A 7 16.48 -21.06 -38.86
CA GLN A 7 16.90 -20.54 -37.53
C GLN A 7 15.67 -20.38 -36.62
N PRO A 8 15.83 -20.27 -35.28
CA PRO A 8 15.70 -18.92 -34.71
C PRO A 8 16.51 -18.61 -33.43
N LYS A 9 16.98 -17.35 -33.41
CA LYS A 9 16.92 -16.36 -32.30
C LYS A 9 17.42 -16.77 -30.91
N THR A 10 18.63 -16.30 -30.62
CA THR A 10 19.11 -15.97 -29.28
C THR A 10 18.05 -15.15 -28.54
N SER A 11 17.34 -15.77 -27.62
CA SER A 11 16.56 -15.08 -26.59
C SER A 11 17.40 -15.10 -25.32
N ILE A 12 17.95 -13.95 -24.96
CA ILE A 12 18.59 -13.73 -23.67
C ILE A 12 17.45 -13.68 -22.66
N GLU A 13 17.24 -14.77 -21.92
CA GLU A 13 16.36 -14.81 -20.75
C GLU A 13 16.88 -13.81 -19.72
N THR A 14 16.25 -12.64 -19.65
CA THR A 14 16.41 -11.75 -18.49
C THR A 14 15.64 -12.38 -17.35
N LYS A 15 16.35 -13.16 -16.53
CA LYS A 15 15.84 -13.68 -15.26
C LYS A 15 15.51 -12.50 -14.36
N GLY A 16 14.23 -12.16 -14.27
CA GLY A 16 13.71 -11.26 -13.26
C GLY A 16 13.97 -11.87 -11.88
N VAL A 17 14.96 -11.35 -11.17
CA VAL A 17 15.15 -11.61 -9.76
C VAL A 17 13.89 -11.07 -9.07
N LYS A 18 13.00 -11.97 -8.65
CA LYS A 18 11.94 -11.62 -7.71
C LYS A 18 12.63 -11.41 -6.37
N GLU A 19 13.00 -10.18 -6.08
CA GLU A 19 13.31 -9.78 -4.71
C GLU A 19 12.10 -10.17 -3.84
N GLU A 20 12.35 -11.02 -2.86
CA GLU A 20 11.43 -11.26 -1.75
C GLU A 20 11.19 -9.91 -1.09
N ARG A 21 10.07 -9.26 -1.43
CA ARG A 21 9.69 -8.01 -0.80
C ARG A 21 9.41 -8.33 0.66
N GLU A 22 10.28 -7.91 1.57
CA GLU A 22 9.92 -7.74 2.98
C GLU A 22 8.54 -7.09 3.01
N GLY A 23 7.59 -7.74 3.67
CA GLY A 23 6.20 -7.31 3.65
C GLY A 23 6.13 -5.85 4.09
N ASN A 24 5.49 -5.00 3.26
CA ASN A 24 5.40 -3.58 3.54
C ASN A 24 4.67 -3.39 4.88
N LEU A 25 5.38 -2.89 5.90
CA LEU A 25 4.82 -2.64 7.21
C LEU A 25 4.00 -1.34 7.19
N PRO A 26 2.86 -1.30 7.90
CA PRO A 26 2.08 -0.08 7.98
C PRO A 26 2.87 1.00 8.74
N GLU A 27 2.95 2.21 8.18
CA GLU A 27 3.59 3.36 8.81
C GLU A 27 2.79 3.83 10.04
N LYS A 28 1.46 3.82 9.94
CA LYS A 28 0.55 4.18 11.04
C LYS A 28 -0.81 3.51 10.91
N LYS A 29 -1.48 3.28 12.05
CA LYS A 29 -2.88 2.82 12.08
C LYS A 29 -3.69 3.57 13.14
N PHE A 30 -4.81 4.14 12.73
CA PHE A 30 -5.81 4.77 13.60
C PHE A 30 -7.03 3.85 13.72
N ARG A 31 -7.64 3.78 14.91
CA ARG A 31 -8.81 2.95 15.18
C ARG A 31 -9.89 3.71 15.96
N ALA A 32 -11.14 3.49 15.59
CA ALA A 32 -12.32 3.92 16.30
C ALA A 32 -13.34 2.77 16.34
N GLY A 33 -13.27 1.95 17.38
CA GLY A 33 -14.05 0.71 17.48
C GLY A 33 -13.73 -0.26 16.33
N ALA A 34 -14.75 -0.66 15.57
CA ALA A 34 -14.61 -1.54 14.42
C ALA A 34 -13.88 -0.89 13.23
N ILE A 35 -13.86 0.43 13.13
CA ILE A 35 -13.31 1.13 11.96
C ILE A 35 -11.84 1.46 12.16
N SER A 36 -11.03 1.27 11.12
CA SER A 36 -9.62 1.61 11.13
C SER A 36 -9.16 2.23 9.83
N ALA A 37 -8.26 3.21 9.91
CA ALA A 37 -7.50 3.74 8.78
C ALA A 37 -6.03 3.37 8.95
N THR A 38 -5.43 2.76 7.93
CA THR A 38 -4.04 2.31 7.93
C THR A 38 -3.28 3.05 6.84
N ILE A 39 -2.16 3.68 7.20
CA ILE A 39 -1.26 4.40 6.30
C ILE A 39 -0.11 3.47 5.93
N TRP A 40 0.19 3.38 4.64
CA TRP A 40 1.24 2.55 4.08
C TRP A 40 2.24 3.42 3.32
N LEU A 41 3.54 3.20 3.54
CA LEU A 41 4.60 3.81 2.74
C LEU A 41 4.97 2.84 1.62
N ASN A 42 4.62 3.14 0.38
CA ASN A 42 4.90 2.28 -0.75
C ASN A 42 6.08 2.82 -1.54
N LYS A 43 6.86 1.90 -2.12
CA LYS A 43 7.92 2.21 -3.08
C LYS A 43 7.43 1.93 -4.50
N GLY A 44 7.69 2.86 -5.39
CA GLY A 44 7.42 2.77 -6.82
C GLY A 44 8.63 3.23 -7.63
N GLN A 45 8.51 3.13 -8.96
CA GLN A 45 9.51 3.63 -9.89
C GLN A 45 8.86 4.66 -10.80
N LEU A 46 9.52 5.81 -10.99
CA LEU A 46 9.15 6.77 -12.01
C LEU A 46 9.52 6.22 -13.39
N ALA A 47 8.88 6.77 -14.44
CA ALA A 47 9.23 6.46 -15.83
C ALA A 47 10.71 6.73 -16.17
N SER A 48 11.38 7.58 -15.39
CA SER A 48 12.81 7.88 -15.47
C SER A 48 13.72 6.82 -14.83
N GLY A 49 13.17 5.79 -14.19
CA GLY A 49 13.91 4.78 -13.44
C GLY A 49 14.32 5.22 -12.03
N LEU A 50 13.95 6.43 -11.59
CA LEU A 50 14.17 6.89 -10.22
C LEU A 50 13.17 6.23 -9.27
N GLU A 51 13.65 5.84 -8.08
CA GLU A 51 12.78 5.39 -7.00
C GLU A 51 11.91 6.55 -6.50
N SER A 52 10.66 6.24 -6.18
CA SER A 52 9.73 7.16 -5.54
C SER A 52 8.99 6.47 -4.42
N GLU A 53 8.72 7.23 -3.37
CA GLU A 53 7.92 6.77 -2.25
C GLU A 53 6.61 7.54 -2.24
N TYR A 54 5.51 6.82 -2.02
CA TYR A 54 4.19 7.41 -1.94
C TYR A 54 3.35 6.71 -0.87
N ARG A 55 2.51 7.48 -0.20
CA ARG A 55 1.67 6.98 0.88
C ARG A 55 0.28 6.63 0.38
N THR A 56 -0.28 5.52 0.86
CA THR A 56 -1.68 5.15 0.62
C THR A 56 -2.41 4.94 1.93
N ILE A 57 -3.73 5.10 1.92
CA ILE A 57 -4.59 4.92 3.10
C ILE A 57 -5.62 3.83 2.80
N SER A 58 -5.66 2.79 3.64
CA SER A 58 -6.71 1.76 3.62
C SER A 58 -7.69 1.98 4.75
N ILE A 59 -8.99 2.03 4.44
CA ILE A 59 -10.06 2.08 5.44
C ILE A 59 -10.79 0.74 5.51
N GLU A 60 -10.93 0.22 6.72
CA GLU A 60 -11.48 -1.11 6.96
C GLU A 60 -12.42 -1.11 8.16
N ARG A 61 -13.44 -1.96 8.08
CA ARG A 61 -14.33 -2.34 9.18
C ARG A 61 -14.01 -3.76 9.62
N ASN A 62 -13.68 -3.91 10.90
CA ASN A 62 -13.37 -5.17 11.53
C ASN A 62 -14.59 -5.71 12.28
N TYR A 63 -14.86 -7.00 12.17
CA TYR A 63 -15.90 -7.68 12.93
C TYR A 63 -15.53 -9.14 13.18
N THR A 64 -16.08 -9.70 14.25
CA THR A 64 -16.03 -11.13 14.50
C THR A 64 -17.27 -11.80 13.93
N ASP A 65 -17.10 -12.95 13.30
CA ASP A 65 -18.23 -13.80 12.94
C ASP A 65 -18.74 -14.59 14.15
N LYS A 66 -19.70 -15.49 13.90
CA LYS A 66 -20.29 -16.35 14.94
C LYS A 66 -19.31 -17.39 15.50
N GLU A 67 -18.25 -17.71 14.76
CA GLU A 67 -17.18 -18.64 15.16
C GLU A 67 -16.04 -17.91 15.90
N GLY A 68 -16.16 -16.59 16.08
CA GLY A 68 -15.15 -15.75 16.74
C GLY A 68 -13.98 -15.39 15.83
N LYS A 69 -14.04 -15.70 14.53
CA LYS A 69 -12.98 -15.33 13.58
C LYS A 69 -13.12 -13.87 13.21
N TRP A 70 -11.99 -13.16 13.24
CA TRP A 70 -11.90 -11.77 12.81
C TRP A 70 -11.92 -11.67 11.29
N HIS A 71 -12.72 -10.73 10.79
CA HIS A 71 -12.81 -10.36 9.38
C HIS A 71 -12.66 -8.85 9.24
N SER A 72 -12.04 -8.42 8.15
CA SER A 72 -12.02 -7.03 7.69
C SER A 72 -12.75 -6.91 6.36
N ASN A 73 -13.48 -5.82 6.17
CA ASN A 73 -14.05 -5.45 4.87
C ASN A 73 -14.04 -3.93 4.66
N ASN A 74 -14.36 -3.50 3.45
CA ASN A 74 -14.34 -2.07 3.08
C ASN A 74 -15.76 -1.48 2.95
N SER A 75 -16.78 -2.24 3.35
CA SER A 75 -18.18 -1.82 3.29
C SER A 75 -18.60 -1.20 4.63
N LEU A 76 -18.91 0.09 4.59
CA LEU A 76 -19.30 0.87 5.77
C LEU A 76 -20.82 0.96 5.91
N ARG A 77 -21.31 0.98 7.16
CA ARG A 77 -22.72 1.27 7.49
C ARG A 77 -22.86 2.74 7.89
N ILE A 78 -24.11 3.23 7.95
CA ILE A 78 -24.39 4.63 8.37
C ILE A 78 -23.75 4.97 9.72
N ASN A 79 -23.84 4.06 10.69
CA ASN A 79 -23.26 4.26 12.03
C ASN A 79 -21.73 4.17 12.06
N ASP A 80 -21.10 3.67 10.99
CA ASP A 80 -19.66 3.64 10.85
C ASP A 80 -19.12 4.98 10.33
N LEU A 81 -19.95 5.80 9.66
CA LEU A 81 -19.53 7.05 9.03
C LEU A 81 -18.90 8.07 10.00
N PRO A 82 -19.44 8.33 11.21
CA PRO A 82 -18.80 9.24 12.15
C PRO A 82 -17.42 8.75 12.59
N LYS A 83 -17.24 7.43 12.72
CA LYS A 83 -15.97 6.81 13.11
C LYS A 83 -14.98 6.82 11.95
N ALA A 84 -15.45 6.56 10.73
CA ALA A 84 -14.68 6.67 9.50
C ALA A 84 -14.12 8.09 9.33
N ARG A 85 -14.97 9.11 9.50
CA ARG A 85 -14.54 10.51 9.48
C ARG A 85 -13.43 10.77 10.48
N LEU A 86 -13.62 10.39 11.74
CA LEU A 86 -12.62 10.61 12.79
C LEU A 86 -11.26 9.98 12.45
N VAL A 87 -11.22 8.73 11.99
CA VAL A 87 -9.94 8.07 11.68
C VAL A 87 -9.29 8.64 10.41
N LEU A 88 -10.09 9.11 9.44
CA LEU A 88 -9.58 9.79 8.25
C LEU A 88 -9.02 11.17 8.58
N ASP A 89 -9.70 11.95 9.42
CA ASP A 89 -9.22 13.25 9.88
C ASP A 89 -7.86 13.10 10.59
N ARG A 90 -7.70 12.06 11.42
CA ARG A 90 -6.41 11.77 12.10
C ARG A 90 -5.33 11.29 11.15
N ALA A 91 -5.69 10.52 10.12
CA ALA A 91 -4.74 10.11 9.09
C ALA A 91 -4.25 11.33 8.29
N TYR A 92 -5.16 12.22 7.91
CA TYR A 92 -4.84 13.45 7.20
C TYR A 92 -3.93 14.37 8.03
N GLU A 93 -4.27 14.59 9.30
CA GLU A 93 -3.46 15.38 10.24
C GLU A 93 -2.04 14.82 10.36
N PHE A 94 -1.90 13.49 10.51
CA PHE A 94 -0.60 12.83 10.60
C PHE A 94 0.27 13.07 9.37
N LEU A 95 -0.31 12.92 8.16
CA LEU A 95 0.41 13.11 6.90
C LEU A 95 0.87 14.56 6.72
N LEU A 96 0.00 15.52 6.97
CA LEU A 96 0.34 16.94 6.81
C LEU A 96 1.34 17.46 7.84
N LEU A 97 1.22 17.01 9.09
CA LEU A 97 2.16 17.44 10.13
C LEU A 97 3.55 16.82 9.92
N GLN A 98 3.63 15.57 9.44
CA GLN A 98 4.90 14.98 9.02
C GLN A 98 5.55 15.78 7.89
N GLU A 99 4.80 16.20 6.87
CA GLU A 99 5.33 17.06 5.81
C GLU A 99 5.93 18.35 6.38
N GLN A 100 5.25 19.01 7.31
CA GLN A 100 5.76 20.24 7.93
C GLN A 100 7.07 20.04 8.71
N ASP A 101 7.22 18.91 9.42
CA ASP A 101 8.45 18.60 10.15
C ASP A 101 9.60 18.26 9.20
N LEU A 102 9.31 17.59 8.07
CA LEU A 102 10.28 17.36 6.98
C LEU A 102 10.83 18.68 6.41
N PHE A 103 9.97 19.69 6.21
CA PHE A 103 10.41 21.00 5.70
C PHE A 103 11.22 21.82 6.72
N LYS A 104 11.04 21.59 8.03
CA LYS A 104 11.80 22.29 9.08
C LYS A 104 13.22 21.74 9.27
N GLY A 105 13.48 20.48 8.94
CA GLY A 105 14.80 19.85 9.06
C GLY A 105 15.81 20.21 7.96
N GLY A 106 15.39 21.01 6.96
CA GLY A 106 16.21 21.40 5.80
C GLY A 106 16.66 22.87 5.79
N MET A 107 16.49 23.61 6.89
CA MET A 107 17.01 24.99 7.06
C MET A 107 18.18 25.04 8.04
#